data_AF-A0A2V8KGH2-F1
#
_entry.id   AF-A0A2V8KGH2-F1
#
_cell.length_a   1.000
_cell.length_b   1.000
_cell.length_c   1.000
_cell.angle_alpha   90.00
_cell.angle_beta   90.00
_cell.angle_gamma   90.00
#
_symmetry.space_group_name_H-M   'P 1'
#
loop_
_entity.id
_entity.type
_entity.pdbx_description
1 polymer ?
#
loop_
_entity_poly.entity_id
_entity_poly.type
_entity_poly.pdbx_seq_one_letter_code
_entity_poly.pdbx_strand_id
1 'polypeptide(L)'
;MLIERVNTHQRKFTFADQSAFAELSGDYNPLHMDPIAARRYLFGQPVVHGIHPVFWALNSYLENHTSFLTLRSLKVSFPRPILLEKQVQLFSASTDTYHLGIELLSGGAVSTRIEADVAASRFQNLDCFERSCPIPQSPRVLSENDIERDSGSLDLYLDIEKTRKLFPHLIRCVSPLQIAVILATTRLVGIQCPGLKSIFSKLDLSVTDSYDSRTLTYKVTGIDRRYGLVCMKMTAPGMAGEVKAFIRPAPQEQASFSSLKGLVHSNEFSNQRALIIGGSRGIGEVTAKLLVAGGAKVVLTYHRGQEDARRVVEDIVANGGAADCCRLDVLNPDEDPAEIARANPFTHLYYFATPLCYSGAKGVFSADLFKEFCDYYITGFARIVTQLWSLGLRNIFYPSSTAINELPINMGEFAAAKIAGETLCRFLENNEPEMIIYRPRFPRIATDQTAVLPVASLDPVRLMIEHLRSFRDASMMAGRSASEPV
;
A
#
# COMPACT_ATOMS: atom_id res chain seq x y z
N MET A 1 36.74 1.47 -1.38
CA MET A 1 36.70 2.92 -1.09
C MET A 1 35.27 3.31 -0.86
N LEU A 2 34.93 3.85 0.32
CA LEU A 2 33.62 4.46 0.55
C LEU A 2 33.55 5.71 -0.33
N ILE A 3 32.77 5.65 -1.42
CA ILE A 3 32.47 6.85 -2.19
C ILE A 3 31.66 7.75 -1.27
N GLU A 4 32.17 8.95 -1.01
CA GLU A 4 31.57 9.92 -0.10
C GLU A 4 30.19 10.31 -0.66
N ARG A 5 29.13 9.91 0.04
CA ARG A 5 27.75 10.18 -0.37
C ARG A 5 27.40 11.61 0.03
N VAL A 6 27.24 12.49 -0.94
CA VAL A 6 26.78 13.85 -0.67
C VAL A 6 25.26 13.88 -0.78
N ASN A 7 24.57 14.26 0.30
CA ASN A 7 23.15 14.59 0.24
C ASN A 7 23.01 15.90 -0.53
N THR A 8 22.32 15.88 -1.66
CA THR A 8 22.21 17.07 -2.51
C THR A 8 20.81 17.67 -2.53
N HIS A 9 19.76 16.87 -2.35
CA HIS A 9 18.37 17.33 -2.50
C HIS A 9 17.39 16.52 -1.64
N GLN A 10 16.23 17.13 -1.36
CA GLN A 10 15.13 16.45 -0.71
C GLN A 10 13.77 16.90 -1.26
N ARG A 11 12.79 15.98 -1.29
CA ARG A 11 11.44 16.24 -1.81
C ARG A 11 10.40 15.36 -1.12
N LYS A 12 9.16 15.86 -1.03
CA LYS A 12 7.96 15.04 -0.81
C LYS A 12 7.18 14.97 -2.11
N PHE A 13 6.76 13.77 -2.51
CA PHE A 13 5.91 13.59 -3.69
C PHE A 13 4.45 13.63 -3.25
N THR A 14 3.70 14.57 -3.81
CA THR A 14 2.28 14.74 -3.53
C THR A 14 1.41 13.99 -4.54
N PHE A 15 0.11 13.88 -4.25
CA PHE A 15 -0.85 13.35 -5.22
C PHE A 15 -0.98 14.25 -6.46
N ALA A 16 -0.82 15.57 -6.31
CA ALA A 16 -0.80 16.51 -7.43
C ALA A 16 0.42 16.28 -8.34
N ASP A 17 1.59 16.00 -7.76
CA ASP A 17 2.78 15.60 -8.51
C ASP A 17 2.53 14.31 -9.31
N GLN A 18 1.88 13.31 -8.71
CA GLN A 18 1.55 12.07 -9.43
C GLN A 18 0.52 12.30 -10.53
N SER A 19 -0.45 13.17 -10.32
CA SER A 19 -1.45 13.52 -11.33
C SER A 19 -0.81 14.18 -12.55
N ALA A 20 0.11 15.13 -12.33
CA ALA A 20 0.86 15.76 -13.41
C ALA A 20 1.78 14.76 -14.14
N PHE A 21 2.40 13.84 -13.41
CA PHE A 21 3.24 12.80 -14.02
C PHE A 21 2.42 11.75 -14.78
N ALA A 22 1.25 11.34 -14.28
CA ALA A 22 0.33 10.43 -14.95
C ALA A 22 -0.18 11.04 -16.26
N GLU A 23 -0.47 12.35 -16.27
CA GLU A 23 -0.84 13.06 -17.49
C GLU A 23 0.31 13.12 -18.51
N LEU A 24 1.54 13.40 -18.07
CA LEU A 24 2.70 13.42 -18.94
C LEU A 24 3.01 12.02 -19.50
N SER A 25 2.95 11.01 -18.64
CA SER A 25 3.41 9.65 -18.95
C SER A 25 2.33 8.77 -19.56
N GLY A 26 1.05 9.03 -19.33
CA GLY A 26 -0.07 8.16 -19.68
C GLY A 26 -0.24 6.94 -18.79
N ASP A 27 0.51 6.84 -17.69
CA ASP A 27 0.35 5.76 -16.72
C ASP A 27 -0.68 6.16 -15.66
N TYR A 28 -1.88 5.59 -15.79
CA TYR A 28 -3.01 5.77 -14.87
C TYR A 28 -3.27 4.50 -14.05
N ASN A 29 -2.26 3.67 -13.78
CA ASN A 29 -2.45 2.47 -12.98
C ASN A 29 -3.06 2.84 -11.60
N PRO A 30 -4.14 2.15 -11.16
CA PRO A 30 -4.77 2.40 -9.86
C PRO A 30 -3.82 2.32 -8.66
N LEU A 31 -2.69 1.61 -8.79
CA LEU A 31 -1.63 1.59 -7.79
C LEU A 31 -1.10 3.00 -7.45
N HIS A 32 -1.10 3.91 -8.42
CA HIS A 32 -0.61 5.27 -8.29
C HIS A 32 -1.74 6.30 -8.19
N MET A 33 -2.86 6.04 -8.87
CA MET A 33 -3.89 7.05 -9.14
C MET A 33 -5.21 6.84 -8.38
N ASP A 34 -5.41 5.70 -7.71
CA ASP A 34 -6.64 5.42 -6.96
C ASP A 34 -6.34 5.13 -5.48
N PRO A 35 -6.51 6.13 -4.59
CA PRO A 35 -6.32 5.95 -3.14
C PRO A 35 -7.24 4.90 -2.50
N ILE A 36 -8.42 4.65 -3.08
CA ILE A 36 -9.37 3.65 -2.56
C ILE A 36 -8.94 2.26 -2.96
N ALA A 37 -8.57 2.04 -4.22
CA ALA A 37 -8.05 0.74 -4.66
C ALA A 37 -6.69 0.41 -4.03
N ALA A 38 -5.77 1.38 -4.00
CA ALA A 38 -4.42 1.19 -3.47
C ALA A 38 -4.39 0.81 -1.98
N ARG A 39 -5.42 1.18 -1.21
CA ARG A 39 -5.56 0.78 0.21
C ARG A 39 -5.62 -0.74 0.41
N ARG A 40 -6.07 -1.47 -0.61
CA ARG A 40 -6.22 -2.94 -0.62
C ARG A 40 -5.00 -3.63 -1.24
N TYR A 41 -4.05 -2.88 -1.81
CA TYR A 41 -2.82 -3.42 -2.38
C TYR A 41 -1.69 -3.46 -1.35
N LEU A 42 -0.54 -4.06 -1.72
CA LEU A 42 0.59 -4.34 -0.82
C LEU A 42 1.10 -3.15 0.00
N PHE A 43 1.01 -1.94 -0.56
CA PHE A 43 1.56 -0.74 0.06
C PHE A 43 0.53 0.04 0.88
N GLY A 44 -0.74 -0.37 0.87
CA GLY A 44 -1.81 0.22 1.68
C GLY A 44 -2.18 1.67 1.32
N GLN A 45 -1.55 2.26 0.31
CA GLN A 45 -1.80 3.61 -0.20
C GLN A 45 -1.14 3.77 -1.58
N PRO A 46 -1.45 4.85 -2.32
CA PRO A 46 -0.77 5.16 -3.56
C PRO A 46 0.74 5.32 -3.38
N VAL A 47 1.49 4.87 -4.39
CA VAL A 47 2.95 5.00 -4.44
C VAL A 47 3.37 5.83 -5.64
N VAL A 48 4.56 6.42 -5.58
CA VAL A 48 5.11 7.20 -6.69
C VAL A 48 5.37 6.28 -7.89
N HIS A 49 5.05 6.74 -9.11
CA HIS A 49 5.38 6.04 -10.35
C HIS A 49 6.88 5.79 -10.45
N GLY A 50 7.31 4.60 -10.88
CA GLY A 50 8.73 4.22 -10.85
C GLY A 50 9.67 5.19 -11.58
N ILE A 51 9.28 5.73 -12.74
CA ILE A 51 10.13 6.64 -13.53
C ILE A 51 10.11 8.08 -13.02
N HIS A 52 9.07 8.50 -12.30
CA HIS A 52 8.99 9.85 -11.74
C HIS A 52 10.19 10.22 -10.83
N PRO A 53 10.58 9.42 -9.82
CA PRO A 53 11.74 9.72 -8.99
C PRO A 53 13.04 9.64 -9.78
N VAL A 54 13.12 8.84 -10.85
CA VAL A 54 14.27 8.81 -11.77
C VAL A 54 14.40 10.14 -12.50
N PHE A 55 13.31 10.66 -13.06
CA PHE A 55 13.30 11.95 -13.74
C PHE A 55 13.60 13.10 -12.80
N TRP A 56 13.04 13.08 -11.59
CA TRP A 56 13.39 14.04 -10.55
C TRP A 56 14.87 13.99 -10.20
N ALA A 57 15.42 12.78 -9.99
CA ALA A 57 16.81 12.61 -9.61
C ALA A 57 17.79 13.09 -10.68
N LEU A 58 17.57 12.70 -11.94
CA LEU A 58 18.36 13.17 -13.07
C LEU A 58 18.23 14.68 -13.25
N ASN A 59 17.01 15.23 -13.14
CA ASN A 59 16.78 16.67 -13.22
C ASN A 59 17.54 17.43 -12.14
N SER A 60 17.50 16.98 -10.88
CA SER A 60 18.23 17.59 -9.77
C SER A 60 19.75 17.49 -9.95
N TYR A 61 20.26 16.36 -10.43
CA TYR A 61 21.69 16.24 -10.73
C TYR A 61 22.14 17.20 -11.85
N LEU A 62 21.27 17.43 -12.84
CA LEU A 62 21.54 18.27 -14.01
C LEU A 62 21.35 19.77 -13.79
N GLU A 63 20.99 20.22 -12.58
CA GLU A 63 20.70 21.63 -12.27
C GLU A 63 21.80 22.59 -12.76
N ASN A 64 23.05 22.27 -12.42
CA ASN A 64 24.24 23.07 -12.78
C ASN A 64 24.90 22.66 -14.10
N HIS A 65 24.32 21.69 -14.83
CA HIS A 65 24.85 21.22 -16.11
C HIS A 65 24.33 22.08 -17.26
N THR A 66 25.24 22.52 -18.13
CA THR A 66 24.93 23.37 -19.29
C THR A 66 25.16 22.68 -20.64
N SER A 67 25.95 21.59 -20.65
CA SER A 67 26.28 20.84 -21.86
C SER A 67 25.25 19.75 -22.15
N PHE A 68 25.08 19.45 -23.43
CA PHE A 68 24.27 18.32 -23.87
C PHE A 68 24.95 16.99 -23.57
N LEU A 69 24.16 16.04 -23.08
CA LEU A 69 24.57 14.72 -22.69
C LEU A 69 23.73 13.67 -23.40
N THR A 70 24.38 12.57 -23.80
CA THR A 70 23.72 11.34 -24.19
C THR A 70 23.85 10.34 -23.05
N LEU A 71 22.72 9.79 -22.60
CA LEU A 71 22.71 8.66 -21.67
C LEU A 71 23.12 7.41 -22.45
N ARG A 72 24.36 6.93 -22.30
CA ARG A 72 24.89 5.73 -22.96
C ARG A 72 24.30 4.46 -22.35
N SER A 73 24.15 4.46 -21.03
CA SER A 73 23.46 3.42 -20.29
C SER A 73 22.62 4.03 -19.17
N LEU A 74 21.54 3.35 -18.81
CA LEU A 74 20.70 3.69 -17.66
C LEU A 74 20.21 2.40 -17.00
N LYS A 75 20.71 2.14 -15.79
CA LYS A 75 20.28 1.04 -14.94
C LYS A 75 19.57 1.60 -13.73
N VAL A 76 18.33 1.16 -13.53
CA VAL A 76 17.51 1.56 -12.39
C VAL A 76 16.97 0.33 -11.69
N SER A 77 17.02 0.33 -10.37
CA SER A 77 16.31 -0.65 -9.53
C SER A 77 15.45 0.05 -8.49
N PHE A 78 14.32 -0.56 -8.15
CA PHE A 78 13.35 -0.05 -7.17
C PHE A 78 13.23 -1.02 -5.97
N PRO A 79 14.21 -1.09 -5.05
CA PRO A 79 14.17 -2.02 -3.92
C PRO A 79 12.96 -1.84 -3.00
N ARG A 80 12.42 -0.62 -2.89
CA ARG A 80 11.26 -0.29 -2.05
C ARG A 80 10.40 0.78 -2.73
N PRO A 81 9.08 0.78 -2.50
CA PRO A 81 8.23 1.86 -2.99
C PRO A 81 8.57 3.19 -2.32
N ILE A 82 8.30 4.28 -3.02
CA ILE A 82 8.21 5.62 -2.42
C ILE A 82 6.73 5.90 -2.18
N LEU A 83 6.36 6.08 -0.90
CA LEU A 83 4.99 6.43 -0.52
C LEU A 83 4.79 7.95 -0.67
N LEU A 84 3.58 8.37 -0.99
CA LEU A 84 3.26 9.80 -1.08
C LEU A 84 3.42 10.49 0.28
N GLU A 85 3.69 11.80 0.23
CA GLU A 85 3.87 12.68 1.40
C GLU A 85 5.02 12.32 2.35
N LYS A 86 5.78 11.27 2.06
CA LYS A 86 6.99 10.90 2.80
C LYS A 86 8.21 11.61 2.21
N GLN A 87 9.13 12.01 3.09
CA GLN A 87 10.37 12.68 2.70
C GLN A 87 11.28 11.71 1.95
N VAL A 88 11.77 12.14 0.79
CA VAL A 88 12.77 11.44 -0.02
C VAL A 88 14.04 12.29 -0.08
N GLN A 89 15.18 11.66 0.16
CA GLN A 89 16.50 12.28 0.11
C GLN A 89 17.30 11.71 -1.06
N LEU A 90 18.00 12.58 -1.78
CA LEU A 90 18.85 12.23 -2.91
C LEU A 90 20.32 12.25 -2.49
N PHE A 91 21.01 11.13 -2.71
CA PHE A 91 22.43 11.01 -2.54
C PHE A 91 23.06 10.69 -3.89
N SER A 92 24.01 11.52 -4.32
CA SER A 92 24.76 11.28 -5.55
C SER A 92 26.21 10.97 -5.23
N ALA A 93 26.77 10.08 -6.03
CA ALA A 93 28.16 9.66 -6.01
C ALA A 93 28.64 9.66 -7.47
N SER A 94 29.61 10.51 -7.79
CA SER A 94 30.28 10.49 -9.10
C SER A 94 31.65 9.86 -8.90
N THR A 95 31.96 8.80 -9.65
CA THR A 95 33.33 8.24 -9.68
C THR A 95 34.23 9.03 -10.62
N ASP A 96 33.65 9.63 -11.66
CA ASP A 96 34.26 10.58 -12.59
C ASP A 96 33.17 11.40 -13.31
N THR A 97 33.52 12.14 -14.37
CA THR A 97 32.62 12.98 -15.16
C THR A 97 31.62 12.20 -16.03
N TYR A 98 31.81 10.89 -16.20
CA TYR A 98 31.06 10.07 -17.17
C TYR A 98 30.24 8.95 -16.51
N HIS A 99 30.50 8.63 -15.25
CA HIS A 99 29.78 7.63 -14.48
C HIS A 99 29.03 8.27 -13.29
N LEU A 100 27.71 8.10 -13.29
CA LEU A 100 26.80 8.66 -12.30
C LEU A 100 26.13 7.55 -11.48
N GLY A 101 26.30 7.59 -10.16
CA GLY A 101 25.51 6.82 -9.20
C GLY A 101 24.59 7.72 -8.37
N ILE A 102 23.30 7.43 -8.33
CA ILE A 102 22.33 8.10 -7.46
C ILE A 102 21.56 7.06 -6.64
N GLU A 103 21.43 7.31 -5.34
CA GLU A 103 20.53 6.61 -4.45
C GLU A 103 19.47 7.56 -3.89
N LEU A 104 18.22 7.11 -3.91
CA LEU A 104 17.12 7.78 -3.22
C LEU A 104 16.78 7.00 -1.96
N LEU A 105 16.71 7.72 -0.84
CA LEU A 105 16.36 7.16 0.46
C LEU A 105 14.99 7.72 0.90
N SER A 106 14.13 6.84 1.39
CA SER A 106 12.83 7.17 1.99
C SER A 106 12.69 6.41 3.30
N GLY A 107 12.41 7.11 4.40
CA GLY A 107 12.31 6.49 5.73
C GLY A 107 13.60 5.80 6.18
N GLY A 108 14.77 6.33 5.80
CA GLY A 108 16.08 5.78 6.16
C GLY A 108 16.52 4.55 5.36
N ALA A 109 15.73 4.08 4.38
CA ALA A 109 16.06 2.94 3.53
C ALA A 109 16.14 3.34 2.05
N VAL A 110 16.99 2.66 1.28
CA VAL A 110 17.12 2.88 -0.17
C VAL A 110 15.84 2.43 -0.89
N SER A 111 15.20 3.36 -1.58
CA SER A 111 13.99 3.11 -2.38
C SER A 111 14.27 3.01 -3.88
N THR A 112 15.28 3.75 -4.38
CA THR A 112 15.66 3.72 -5.80
C THR A 112 17.17 3.81 -5.92
N ARG A 113 17.76 3.00 -6.82
CA ARG A 113 19.15 3.13 -7.24
C ARG A 113 19.21 3.37 -8.74
N ILE A 114 20.02 4.33 -9.14
CA ILE A 114 20.22 4.76 -10.52
C ILE A 114 21.73 4.72 -10.78
N GLU A 115 22.12 3.99 -11.81
CA GLU A 115 23.48 4.00 -12.36
C GLU A 115 23.36 4.40 -13.83
N ALA A 116 24.12 5.39 -14.26
CA ALA A 116 24.08 5.88 -15.63
C ALA A 116 25.48 6.22 -16.14
N ASP A 117 25.74 5.82 -17.38
CA ASP A 117 26.92 6.27 -18.12
C ASP A 117 26.50 7.40 -19.06
N VAL A 118 27.19 8.53 -18.98
CA VAL A 118 26.90 9.72 -19.77
C VAL A 118 28.06 10.04 -20.68
N ALA A 119 27.78 10.59 -21.86
CA ALA A 119 28.80 11.10 -22.77
C ALA A 119 28.42 12.49 -23.27
N ALA A 120 29.42 13.36 -23.44
CA ALA A 120 29.22 14.64 -24.12
C ALA A 120 28.75 14.37 -25.55
N SER A 121 27.73 15.11 -25.99
CA SER A 121 27.12 14.91 -27.29
C SER A 121 26.81 16.22 -27.97
N ARG A 122 26.77 16.22 -29.30
CA ARG A 122 26.22 17.32 -30.08
C ARG A 122 24.72 17.08 -30.17
N PHE A 123 23.91 18.09 -29.84
CA PHE A 123 22.46 17.99 -29.85
C PHE A 123 21.96 17.43 -31.19
N GLN A 124 21.32 16.27 -31.16
CA GLN A 124 20.62 15.69 -32.30
C GLN A 124 19.14 15.60 -31.94
N ASN A 125 18.32 16.35 -32.66
CA ASN A 125 16.87 16.34 -32.49
C ASN A 125 16.28 15.34 -33.48
N LEU A 126 16.03 14.12 -33.01
CA LEU A 126 15.32 13.11 -33.78
C LEU A 126 13.86 13.11 -33.33
N ASP A 127 13.00 13.75 -34.13
CA ASP A 127 11.55 13.82 -33.90
C ASP A 127 10.88 12.49 -34.32
N CYS A 128 11.16 11.43 -33.58
CA CYS A 128 10.52 10.11 -33.75
C CYS A 128 9.57 9.78 -32.59
N PHE A 129 8.86 10.80 -32.11
CA PHE A 129 7.83 10.71 -31.07
C PHE A 129 6.75 11.78 -31.31
N GLU A 130 5.55 11.54 -30.77
CA GLU A 130 4.44 12.49 -30.80
C GLU A 130 4.64 13.59 -29.76
N ARG A 131 4.53 14.86 -30.17
CA ARG A 131 4.73 16.04 -29.31
C ARG A 131 3.48 16.39 -28.49
N SER A 132 2.90 15.39 -27.84
CA SER A 132 1.72 15.52 -26.99
C SER A 132 1.81 14.57 -25.80
N CYS A 133 0.88 14.71 -24.86
CA CYS A 133 0.59 13.63 -23.91
C CYS A 133 -0.06 12.44 -24.64
N PRO A 134 0.17 11.20 -24.17
CA PRO A 134 -0.60 10.05 -24.62
C PRO A 134 -2.07 10.17 -24.18
N ILE A 135 -2.97 9.56 -24.95
CA ILE A 135 -4.38 9.45 -24.57
C ILE A 135 -4.49 8.52 -23.35
N PRO A 136 -5.22 8.88 -22.27
CA PRO A 136 -5.42 8.02 -21.12
C PRO A 136 -6.04 6.68 -21.52
N GLN A 137 -5.44 5.58 -21.04
CA GLN A 137 -5.92 4.22 -21.26
C GLN A 137 -6.03 3.48 -19.93
N SER A 138 -7.04 2.62 -19.81
CA SER A 138 -7.14 1.71 -18.67
C SER A 138 -6.06 0.62 -18.77
N PRO A 139 -5.41 0.25 -17.65
CA PRO A 139 -4.47 -0.86 -17.64
C PRO A 139 -5.08 -2.17 -18.13
N ARG A 140 -4.34 -2.92 -18.95
CA ARG A 140 -4.75 -4.26 -19.40
C ARG A 140 -4.86 -5.20 -18.21
N VAL A 141 -5.90 -6.03 -18.23
CA VAL A 141 -6.09 -7.12 -17.25
C VAL A 141 -5.64 -8.42 -17.90
N LEU A 142 -4.50 -8.95 -17.46
CA LEU A 142 -3.88 -10.14 -18.04
C LEU A 142 -3.75 -11.26 -17.01
N SER A 143 -3.96 -12.51 -17.46
CA SER A 143 -3.57 -13.68 -16.67
C SER A 143 -2.06 -13.92 -16.80
N GLU A 144 -1.46 -14.71 -15.89
CA GLU A 144 -0.04 -15.06 -16.00
C GLU A 144 0.30 -15.76 -17.32
N ASN A 145 -0.61 -16.59 -17.84
CA ASN A 145 -0.43 -17.28 -19.12
C ASN A 145 -0.47 -16.30 -20.31
N ASP A 146 -1.30 -15.26 -20.23
CA ASP A 146 -1.36 -14.22 -21.27
C ASP A 146 -0.10 -13.37 -21.25
N ILE A 147 0.35 -12.98 -20.05
CA ILE A 147 1.61 -12.24 -19.84
C ILE A 147 2.78 -13.02 -20.45
N GLU A 148 2.89 -14.33 -20.20
CA GLU A 148 4.03 -15.13 -20.65
C GLU A 148 4.23 -15.12 -22.17
N ARG A 149 3.15 -14.88 -22.92
CA ARG A 149 3.14 -14.85 -24.39
C ARG A 149 3.03 -13.43 -24.95
N ASP A 150 2.98 -12.42 -24.09
CA ASP A 150 2.68 -11.05 -24.50
C ASP A 150 3.86 -10.39 -25.21
N SER A 151 3.54 -9.66 -26.27
CA SER A 151 4.46 -8.81 -27.01
C SER A 151 3.67 -7.72 -27.72
N GLY A 152 4.31 -6.61 -28.03
CA GLY A 152 3.61 -5.50 -28.65
C GLY A 152 4.52 -4.32 -28.93
N SER A 153 3.89 -3.20 -29.26
CA SER A 153 4.53 -1.93 -29.56
C SER A 153 3.76 -0.78 -28.96
N LEU A 154 4.47 0.25 -28.50
CA LEU A 154 3.92 1.48 -27.95
C LEU A 154 4.45 2.67 -28.73
N ASP A 155 3.57 3.61 -29.06
CA ASP A 155 4.00 4.90 -29.58
C ASP A 155 4.76 5.70 -28.49
N LEU A 156 5.72 6.48 -28.95
CA LEU A 156 6.50 7.38 -28.11
C LEU A 156 5.82 8.74 -28.05
N TYR A 157 5.72 9.31 -26.85
CA TYR A 157 5.05 10.59 -26.60
C TYR A 157 5.93 11.44 -25.69
N LEU A 158 5.99 12.75 -25.97
CA LEU A 158 6.59 13.73 -25.07
C LEU A 158 6.01 15.13 -25.32
N ASP A 159 5.18 15.60 -24.38
CA ASP A 159 4.79 17.00 -24.31
C ASP A 159 5.98 17.85 -23.82
N ILE A 160 6.56 18.64 -24.72
CA ILE A 160 7.78 19.42 -24.46
C ILE A 160 7.55 20.50 -23.41
N GLU A 161 6.41 21.20 -23.44
CA GLU A 161 6.13 22.30 -22.51
C GLU A 161 5.89 21.78 -21.10
N LYS A 162 5.08 20.71 -20.96
CA LYS A 162 4.86 20.07 -19.66
C LYS A 162 6.14 19.46 -19.10
N THR A 163 6.93 18.80 -19.94
CA THR A 163 8.22 18.25 -19.53
C THR A 163 9.17 19.36 -19.08
N ARG A 164 9.22 20.50 -19.78
CA ARG A 164 10.02 21.65 -19.36
C ARG A 164 9.56 22.23 -18.03
N LYS A 165 8.26 22.26 -17.77
CA LYS A 165 7.71 22.72 -16.48
C LYS A 165 8.08 21.77 -15.33
N LEU A 166 8.00 20.47 -15.54
CA LEU A 166 8.24 19.45 -14.50
C LEU A 166 9.72 19.12 -14.30
N PHE A 167 10.50 19.07 -15.38
CA PHE A 167 11.88 18.62 -15.42
C PHE A 167 12.75 19.54 -16.32
N PRO A 168 12.88 20.83 -15.97
CA PRO A 168 13.52 21.84 -16.82
C PRO A 168 14.99 21.53 -17.15
N HIS A 169 15.75 20.97 -16.21
CA HIS A 169 17.16 20.66 -16.40
C HIS A 169 17.36 19.36 -17.18
N LEU A 170 16.46 18.39 -17.00
CA LEU A 170 16.49 17.15 -17.75
C LEU A 170 16.29 17.39 -19.25
N ILE A 171 15.23 18.08 -19.65
CA ILE A 171 14.94 18.35 -21.07
C ILE A 171 15.94 19.31 -21.72
N ARG A 172 16.62 20.13 -20.91
CA ARG A 172 17.70 21.01 -21.38
C ARG A 172 18.94 20.20 -21.77
N CYS A 173 19.29 19.17 -21.00
CA CYS A 173 20.58 18.49 -21.13
C CYS A 173 20.49 17.15 -21.86
N VAL A 174 19.36 16.46 -21.82
CA VAL A 174 19.16 15.11 -22.40
C VAL A 174 18.25 15.19 -23.62
N SER A 175 18.55 14.39 -24.65
CA SER A 175 17.75 14.35 -25.88
C SER A 175 16.27 14.05 -25.58
N PRO A 176 15.32 14.81 -26.16
CA PRO A 176 13.88 14.55 -26.03
C PRO A 176 13.49 13.10 -26.38
N LEU A 177 14.16 12.49 -27.36
CA LEU A 177 13.91 11.09 -27.72
C LEU A 177 14.21 10.13 -26.56
N GLN A 178 15.36 10.28 -25.91
CA GLN A 178 15.72 9.41 -24.77
C GLN A 178 14.72 9.59 -23.62
N ILE A 179 14.27 10.82 -23.38
CA ILE A 179 13.24 11.11 -22.37
C ILE A 179 11.92 10.41 -22.75
N ALA A 180 11.48 10.50 -24.00
CA ALA A 180 10.27 9.85 -24.49
C ALA A 180 10.33 8.32 -24.36
N VAL A 181 11.48 7.70 -24.66
CA VAL A 181 11.69 6.26 -24.50
C VAL A 181 11.63 5.85 -23.03
N ILE A 182 12.36 6.53 -22.14
CA ILE A 182 12.35 6.21 -20.71
C ILE A 182 10.95 6.41 -20.13
N LEU A 183 10.26 7.48 -20.51
CA LEU A 183 8.89 7.77 -20.10
C LEU A 183 7.90 6.70 -20.56
N ALA A 184 8.04 6.19 -21.79
CA ALA A 184 7.19 5.12 -22.32
C ALA A 184 7.28 3.81 -21.52
N THR A 185 8.38 3.57 -20.80
CA THR A 185 8.54 2.35 -19.99
C THR A 185 7.54 2.26 -18.83
N THR A 186 7.05 3.39 -18.32
CA THR A 186 5.99 3.38 -17.29
C THR A 186 4.65 2.93 -17.88
N ARG A 187 4.32 3.31 -19.12
CA ARG A 187 3.14 2.78 -19.83
C ARG A 187 3.31 1.31 -20.18
N LEU A 188 4.51 0.90 -20.58
CA LEU A 188 4.78 -0.52 -20.82
C LEU A 188 4.40 -1.33 -19.58
N VAL A 189 4.93 -0.96 -18.40
CA VAL A 189 4.70 -1.70 -17.17
C VAL A 189 3.26 -1.51 -16.66
N GLY A 190 2.86 -0.26 -16.45
CA GLY A 190 1.63 0.14 -15.77
C GLY A 190 0.36 -0.03 -16.57
N ILE A 191 0.43 0.03 -17.91
CA ILE A 191 -0.74 -0.05 -18.80
C ILE A 191 -0.72 -1.33 -19.64
N GLN A 192 0.41 -1.67 -20.27
CA GLN A 192 0.45 -2.76 -21.26
C GLN A 192 0.68 -4.14 -20.64
N CYS A 193 1.85 -4.37 -20.06
CA CYS A 193 2.27 -5.66 -19.52
C CYS A 193 3.29 -5.45 -18.39
N PRO A 194 3.04 -5.95 -17.15
CA PRO A 194 1.89 -6.74 -16.71
C PRO A 194 0.56 -5.98 -16.63
N GLY A 195 0.55 -4.67 -16.85
CA GLY A 195 -0.66 -3.85 -16.86
C GLY A 195 -1.23 -3.68 -15.47
N LEU A 196 -2.52 -3.98 -15.27
CA LEU A 196 -3.24 -3.66 -14.05
C LEU A 196 -2.50 -4.09 -12.79
N LYS A 197 -1.93 -5.30 -12.75
CA LYS A 197 -1.28 -5.87 -11.56
C LYS A 197 0.23 -5.56 -11.46
N SER A 198 0.77 -4.67 -12.27
CA SER A 198 2.22 -4.45 -12.30
C SER A 198 2.77 -3.71 -11.07
N ILE A 199 4.02 -3.99 -10.72
CA ILE A 199 4.91 -3.13 -9.90
C ILE A 199 6.25 -3.05 -10.62
N PHE A 200 6.71 -1.84 -10.99
CA PHE A 200 7.99 -1.65 -11.69
C PHE A 200 9.17 -2.04 -10.78
N SER A 201 10.04 -2.94 -11.24
CA SER A 201 11.15 -3.50 -10.47
C SER A 201 12.53 -3.05 -10.95
N LYS A 202 12.80 -3.14 -12.27
CA LYS A 202 14.10 -2.81 -12.86
C LYS A 202 13.95 -2.25 -14.27
N LEU A 203 14.77 -1.26 -14.60
CA LEU A 203 15.02 -0.78 -15.96
C LEU A 203 16.51 -0.94 -16.27
N ASP A 204 16.85 -1.44 -17.44
CA ASP A 204 18.22 -1.55 -17.94
C ASP A 204 18.21 -1.18 -19.41
N LEU A 205 18.76 -0.02 -19.78
CA LEU A 205 18.79 0.48 -21.15
C LEU A 205 20.21 0.83 -21.57
N SER A 206 20.51 0.59 -22.84
CA SER A 206 21.75 1.00 -23.49
C SER A 206 21.45 1.64 -24.84
N VAL A 207 22.31 2.56 -25.26
CA VAL A 207 22.23 3.16 -26.60
C VAL A 207 22.45 2.12 -27.69
N THR A 208 21.73 2.28 -28.79
CA THR A 208 21.90 1.49 -30.01
C THR A 208 21.92 2.41 -31.23
N ASP A 209 22.46 1.92 -32.35
CA ASP A 209 22.52 2.66 -33.61
C ASP A 209 21.26 2.49 -34.48
N SER A 210 20.19 1.86 -33.96
CA SER A 210 18.95 1.62 -34.72
C SER A 210 17.94 2.74 -34.48
N TYR A 211 17.51 3.39 -35.56
CA TYR A 211 16.50 4.46 -35.56
C TYR A 211 15.34 4.19 -36.52
N ASP A 212 15.22 2.94 -37.00
CA ASP A 212 14.29 2.56 -38.06
C ASP A 212 12.82 2.49 -37.59
N SER A 213 12.61 2.48 -36.27
CA SER A 213 11.29 2.43 -35.64
C SER A 213 10.92 3.79 -35.04
N ARG A 214 9.62 4.10 -35.00
CA ARG A 214 9.05 5.22 -34.23
C ARG A 214 8.37 4.78 -32.93
N THR A 215 8.42 3.48 -32.65
CA THR A 215 7.74 2.86 -31.51
C THR A 215 8.72 2.13 -30.62
N LEU A 216 8.36 1.99 -29.35
CA LEU A 216 8.98 1.04 -28.44
C LEU A 216 8.30 -0.30 -28.63
N THR A 217 9.04 -1.30 -29.12
CA THR A 217 8.58 -2.68 -29.18
C THR A 217 9.04 -3.43 -27.94
N TYR A 218 8.23 -4.39 -27.48
CA TYR A 218 8.59 -5.25 -26.37
C TYR A 218 8.14 -6.69 -26.59
N LYS A 219 8.82 -7.61 -25.90
CA LYS A 219 8.45 -9.02 -25.83
C LYS A 219 8.76 -9.56 -24.45
N VAL A 220 7.80 -10.25 -23.84
CA VAL A 220 8.03 -11.00 -22.61
C VAL A 220 8.97 -12.15 -22.91
N THR A 221 10.04 -12.26 -22.13
CA THR A 221 11.09 -13.29 -22.28
C THR A 221 11.02 -14.35 -21.21
N GLY A 222 10.31 -14.12 -20.11
CA GLY A 222 10.05 -15.12 -19.09
C GLY A 222 9.32 -14.56 -17.86
N ILE A 223 8.77 -15.48 -17.06
CA ILE A 223 8.12 -15.20 -15.78
C ILE A 223 8.67 -16.16 -14.73
N ASP A 224 9.18 -15.65 -13.61
CA ASP A 224 9.39 -16.46 -12.41
C ASP A 224 8.10 -16.45 -11.56
N ARG A 225 7.28 -17.48 -11.72
CA ARG A 225 5.97 -17.61 -11.05
C ARG A 225 6.08 -17.68 -9.52
N ARG A 226 7.25 -18.06 -8.97
CA ARG A 226 7.44 -18.11 -7.50
C ARG A 226 7.44 -16.72 -6.88
N TYR A 227 7.91 -15.73 -7.62
CA TYR A 227 8.01 -14.34 -7.19
C TYR A 227 7.09 -13.39 -7.98
N GLY A 228 6.38 -13.92 -9.00
CA GLY A 228 5.62 -13.12 -9.95
C GLY A 228 6.49 -12.16 -10.76
N LEU A 229 7.77 -12.46 -11.01
CA LEU A 229 8.69 -11.55 -11.70
C LEU A 229 8.62 -11.75 -13.21
N VAL A 230 8.20 -10.72 -13.94
CA VAL A 230 8.12 -10.69 -15.41
C VAL A 230 9.34 -9.98 -15.98
N CYS A 231 10.00 -10.60 -16.95
CA CYS A 231 11.11 -10.02 -17.70
C CYS A 231 10.66 -9.71 -19.13
N MET A 232 10.91 -8.49 -19.58
CA MET A 232 10.56 -8.02 -20.93
C MET A 232 11.80 -7.43 -21.59
N LYS A 233 12.12 -7.89 -22.80
CA LYS A 233 13.06 -7.18 -23.66
C LYS A 233 12.33 -6.09 -24.42
N MET A 234 12.98 -4.96 -24.61
CA MET A 234 12.45 -3.86 -25.41
C MET A 234 13.47 -3.31 -26.40
N THR A 235 12.97 -2.70 -27.47
CA THR A 235 13.77 -1.97 -28.45
C THR A 235 12.99 -0.73 -28.88
N ALA A 236 13.66 0.40 -28.92
CA ALA A 236 13.14 1.69 -29.33
C ALA A 236 14.19 2.42 -30.17
N PRO A 237 13.82 3.44 -30.97
CA PRO A 237 14.80 4.28 -31.66
C PRO A 237 15.88 4.81 -30.70
N GLY A 238 17.13 4.47 -30.99
CA GLY A 238 18.32 4.86 -30.25
C GLY A 238 18.58 4.12 -28.94
N MET A 239 17.71 3.22 -28.48
CA MET A 239 17.86 2.53 -27.19
C MET A 239 17.26 1.12 -27.18
N ALA A 240 17.90 0.17 -26.51
CA ALA A 240 17.35 -1.16 -26.27
C ALA A 240 17.74 -1.67 -24.88
N GLY A 241 17.01 -2.66 -24.39
CA GLY A 241 17.34 -3.25 -23.10
C GLY A 241 16.23 -4.11 -22.50
N GLU A 242 16.16 -4.12 -21.17
CA GLU A 242 15.29 -4.98 -20.39
C GLU A 242 14.50 -4.17 -19.35
N VAL A 243 13.22 -4.50 -19.21
CA VAL A 243 12.35 -4.04 -18.13
C VAL A 243 11.85 -5.24 -17.34
N LYS A 244 11.87 -5.11 -16.01
CA LYS A 244 11.30 -6.10 -15.11
C LYS A 244 10.21 -5.48 -14.26
N ALA A 245 9.15 -6.25 -14.05
CA ALA A 245 8.03 -5.87 -13.20
C ALA A 245 7.54 -7.09 -12.40
N PHE A 246 7.05 -6.85 -11.19
CA PHE A 246 6.36 -7.87 -10.41
C PHE A 246 4.86 -7.85 -10.73
N ILE A 247 4.24 -9.02 -10.67
CA ILE A 247 2.79 -9.20 -10.64
C ILE A 247 2.37 -9.15 -9.17
N ARG A 248 1.62 -8.11 -8.82
CA ARG A 248 1.06 -7.98 -7.48
C ARG A 248 -0.14 -8.93 -7.30
N PRO A 249 -0.29 -9.54 -6.12
CA PRO A 249 -1.46 -10.33 -5.79
C PRO A 249 -2.74 -9.48 -5.82
N ALA A 250 -3.86 -10.14 -6.13
CA ALA A 250 -5.18 -9.52 -6.02
C ALA A 250 -5.54 -9.26 -4.55
N PRO A 251 -6.41 -8.28 -4.26
CA PRO A 251 -6.99 -8.12 -2.93
C PRO A 251 -7.63 -9.41 -2.42
N GLN A 252 -7.51 -9.67 -1.13
CA GLN A 252 -8.07 -10.85 -0.49
C GLN A 252 -9.59 -10.72 -0.41
N GLU A 253 -10.31 -11.72 -0.92
CA GLU A 253 -11.74 -11.88 -0.70
C GLU A 253 -12.00 -12.72 0.56
N GLN A 254 -13.07 -12.37 1.28
CA GLN A 254 -13.50 -13.07 2.50
C GLN A 254 -14.73 -13.90 2.20
N ALA A 255 -14.93 -14.97 2.98
CA ALA A 255 -16.08 -15.86 2.87
C ALA A 255 -17.41 -15.07 2.90
N SER A 256 -18.38 -15.49 2.08
CA SER A 256 -19.71 -14.87 2.04
C SER A 256 -20.47 -15.12 3.34
N PHE A 257 -21.39 -14.24 3.71
CA PHE A 257 -22.20 -14.42 4.91
C PHE A 257 -22.96 -15.76 4.90
N SER A 258 -23.52 -16.14 3.75
CA SER A 258 -24.23 -17.41 3.57
C SER A 258 -23.37 -18.64 3.91
N SER A 259 -22.10 -18.63 3.53
CA SER A 259 -21.16 -19.72 3.84
C SER A 259 -20.80 -19.82 5.32
N LEU A 260 -20.89 -18.71 6.07
CA LEU A 260 -20.52 -18.64 7.49
C LEU A 260 -21.67 -18.98 8.44
N LYS A 261 -22.92 -18.84 7.98
CA LYS A 261 -24.13 -19.02 8.83
C LYS A 261 -24.22 -20.41 9.48
N GLY A 262 -23.67 -21.44 8.86
CA GLY A 262 -23.66 -22.81 9.38
C GLY A 262 -22.53 -23.11 10.38
N LEU A 263 -21.60 -22.19 10.60
CA LEU A 263 -20.42 -22.43 11.44
C LEU A 263 -20.60 -21.97 12.90
N VAL A 264 -21.66 -21.21 13.18
CA VAL A 264 -22.03 -20.68 14.50
C VAL A 264 -23.52 -20.91 14.77
N HIS A 265 -23.90 -21.06 16.05
CA HIS A 265 -25.32 -21.24 16.39
C HIS A 265 -26.07 -19.91 16.27
N SER A 266 -27.30 -19.93 15.74
CA SER A 266 -28.06 -18.70 15.41
C SER A 266 -28.34 -17.72 16.56
N ASN A 267 -28.18 -18.15 17.82
CA ASN A 267 -28.37 -17.33 19.02
C ASN A 267 -27.07 -17.15 19.83
N GLU A 268 -25.93 -17.61 19.31
CA GLU A 268 -24.64 -17.70 19.99
C GLU A 268 -24.13 -16.35 20.53
N PHE A 269 -24.46 -15.26 19.84
CA PHE A 269 -24.09 -13.88 20.14
C PHE A 269 -25.30 -12.94 20.23
N SER A 270 -26.51 -13.49 20.45
CA SER A 270 -27.78 -12.74 20.45
C SER A 270 -27.88 -11.59 21.46
N ASN A 271 -27.10 -11.64 22.54
CA ASN A 271 -27.04 -10.59 23.55
C ASN A 271 -26.09 -9.43 23.18
N GLN A 272 -25.45 -9.50 22.00
CA GLN A 272 -24.47 -8.51 21.60
C GLN A 272 -25.06 -7.46 20.66
N ARG A 273 -24.90 -6.20 21.06
CA ARG A 273 -24.91 -5.03 20.18
C ARG A 273 -23.47 -4.59 19.98
N ALA A 274 -22.90 -4.89 18.82
CA ALA A 274 -21.47 -4.79 18.55
C ALA A 274 -21.16 -3.62 17.62
N LEU A 275 -20.20 -2.78 18.02
CA LEU A 275 -19.53 -1.83 17.14
C LEU A 275 -18.21 -2.45 16.66
N ILE A 276 -18.01 -2.52 15.35
CA ILE A 276 -16.80 -3.08 14.75
C ILE A 276 -16.05 -1.96 14.05
N ILE A 277 -14.94 -1.53 14.64
CA ILE A 277 -14.07 -0.55 14.02
C ILE A 277 -13.15 -1.24 13.01
N GLY A 278 -13.23 -0.82 11.75
CA GLY A 278 -12.47 -1.46 10.66
C GLY A 278 -13.15 -2.71 10.09
N GLY A 279 -14.48 -2.74 10.06
CA GLY A 279 -15.25 -3.91 9.59
C GLY A 279 -15.44 -4.00 8.06
N SER A 280 -14.89 -3.09 7.27
CA SER A 280 -15.07 -3.08 5.82
C SER A 280 -14.23 -4.12 5.06
N ARG A 281 -13.29 -4.81 5.72
CA ARG A 281 -12.39 -5.81 5.11
C ARG A 281 -11.68 -6.67 6.15
N GLY A 282 -10.97 -7.69 5.69
CA GLY A 282 -10.07 -8.52 6.50
C GLY A 282 -10.79 -9.20 7.68
N ILE A 283 -10.12 -9.28 8.83
CA ILE A 283 -10.69 -9.93 10.03
C ILE A 283 -11.91 -9.19 10.60
N GLY A 284 -12.03 -7.88 10.37
CA GLY A 284 -13.20 -7.10 10.78
C GLY A 284 -14.46 -7.49 10.00
N GLU A 285 -14.33 -7.69 8.68
CA GLU A 285 -15.43 -8.20 7.83
C GLU A 285 -15.86 -9.60 8.29
N VAL A 286 -14.91 -10.50 8.53
CA VAL A 286 -15.19 -11.87 9.02
C VAL A 286 -15.89 -11.83 10.38
N THR A 287 -15.44 -10.96 11.28
CA THR A 287 -16.06 -10.77 12.59
C THR A 287 -17.50 -10.29 12.47
N ALA A 288 -17.77 -9.31 11.60
CA ALA A 288 -19.13 -8.80 11.37
C ALA A 288 -20.09 -9.91 10.93
N LYS A 289 -19.66 -10.71 9.94
CA LYS A 289 -20.47 -11.81 9.41
C LYS A 289 -20.72 -12.90 10.45
N LEU A 290 -19.71 -13.30 11.22
CA LEU A 290 -19.84 -14.32 12.27
C LEU A 290 -20.75 -13.86 13.42
N LEU A 291 -20.62 -12.61 13.86
CA LEU A 291 -21.45 -12.07 14.93
C LEU A 291 -22.92 -12.00 14.52
N VAL A 292 -23.22 -11.50 13.31
CA VAL A 292 -24.60 -11.48 12.79
C VAL A 292 -25.14 -12.89 12.57
N ALA A 293 -24.31 -13.82 12.09
CA ALA A 293 -24.71 -15.22 11.94
C ALA A 293 -25.09 -15.86 13.28
N GLY A 294 -24.46 -15.44 14.38
CA GLY A 294 -24.84 -15.83 15.74
C GLY A 294 -25.92 -14.95 16.40
N GLY A 295 -26.60 -14.08 15.65
CA GLY A 295 -27.75 -13.30 16.11
C GLY A 295 -27.42 -11.94 16.73
N ALA A 296 -26.17 -11.48 16.70
CA ALA A 296 -25.81 -10.14 17.17
C ALA A 296 -26.36 -9.03 16.26
N LYS A 297 -26.58 -7.84 16.83
CA LYS A 297 -26.78 -6.61 16.05
C LYS A 297 -25.44 -5.92 15.83
N VAL A 298 -25.06 -5.68 14.58
CA VAL A 298 -23.73 -5.15 14.24
C VAL A 298 -23.83 -3.79 13.54
N VAL A 299 -23.02 -2.85 13.99
CA VAL A 299 -22.65 -1.66 13.21
C VAL A 299 -21.15 -1.75 12.92
N LEU A 300 -20.78 -1.77 11.64
CA LEU A 300 -19.38 -1.77 11.23
C LEU A 300 -18.94 -0.39 10.76
N THR A 301 -17.68 -0.04 10.98
CA THR A 301 -17.14 1.25 10.55
C THR A 301 -16.07 1.11 9.47
N TYR A 302 -15.91 2.18 8.71
CA TYR A 302 -14.84 2.35 7.74
C TYR A 302 -14.29 3.78 7.81
N HIS A 303 -12.99 3.95 7.63
CA HIS A 303 -12.41 5.30 7.44
C HIS A 303 -12.51 5.69 5.96
N ARG A 304 -11.95 4.86 5.08
CA ARG A 304 -11.98 5.01 3.63
C ARG A 304 -12.68 3.82 2.99
N GLY A 305 -13.14 3.96 1.75
CA GLY A 305 -13.76 2.89 0.94
C GLY A 305 -15.13 2.45 1.46
N GLN A 306 -16.10 3.36 1.34
CA GLN A 306 -17.51 3.17 1.67
C GLN A 306 -18.12 1.96 0.94
N GLU A 307 -17.77 1.76 -0.33
CA GLU A 307 -18.33 0.67 -1.14
C GLU A 307 -17.91 -0.72 -0.65
N ASP A 308 -16.69 -0.88 -0.10
CA ASP A 308 -16.33 -2.16 0.52
C ASP A 308 -17.16 -2.42 1.79
N ALA A 309 -17.48 -1.38 2.57
CA ALA A 309 -18.33 -1.51 3.75
C ALA A 309 -19.79 -1.83 3.38
N ARG A 310 -20.32 -1.15 2.35
CA ARG A 310 -21.65 -1.42 1.79
C ARG A 310 -21.77 -2.86 1.29
N ARG A 311 -20.79 -3.35 0.54
CA ARG A 311 -20.75 -4.74 0.07
C ARG A 311 -20.89 -5.74 1.23
N VAL A 312 -20.23 -5.48 2.36
CA VAL A 312 -20.35 -6.37 3.54
C VAL A 312 -21.76 -6.32 4.13
N VAL A 313 -22.34 -5.13 4.27
CA VAL A 313 -23.71 -4.97 4.77
C VAL A 313 -24.72 -5.63 3.82
N GLU A 314 -24.58 -5.43 2.51
CA GLU A 314 -25.44 -6.01 1.49
C GLU A 314 -25.37 -7.54 1.49
N ASP A 315 -24.17 -8.13 1.57
CA ASP A 315 -23.98 -9.58 1.71
C ASP A 315 -24.72 -10.13 2.96
N ILE A 316 -24.66 -9.40 4.08
CA ILE A 316 -25.36 -9.80 5.31
C ILE A 316 -26.89 -9.68 5.16
N VAL A 317 -27.39 -8.53 4.71
CA VAL A 317 -28.82 -8.20 4.65
C VAL A 317 -29.53 -9.05 3.59
N ALA A 318 -28.93 -9.25 2.42
CA ALA A 318 -29.48 -10.09 1.36
C ALA A 318 -29.69 -11.56 1.80
N ASN A 319 -29.01 -11.99 2.86
CA ASN A 319 -29.07 -13.34 3.42
C ASN A 319 -29.77 -13.40 4.79
N GLY A 320 -30.56 -12.36 5.12
CA GLY A 320 -31.45 -12.31 6.28
C GLY A 320 -30.77 -11.94 7.60
N GLY A 321 -29.56 -11.38 7.57
CA GLY A 321 -28.90 -10.79 8.72
C GLY A 321 -29.26 -9.31 8.92
N ALA A 322 -28.86 -8.74 10.08
CA ALA A 322 -29.04 -7.33 10.38
C ALA A 322 -27.68 -6.67 10.67
N ALA A 323 -27.25 -5.78 9.77
CA ALA A 323 -26.05 -4.97 9.93
C ALA A 323 -26.25 -3.58 9.35
N ASP A 324 -25.50 -2.61 9.85
CA ASP A 324 -25.39 -1.26 9.28
C ASP A 324 -23.92 -0.83 9.24
N CYS A 325 -23.61 0.22 8.48
CA CYS A 325 -22.27 0.79 8.44
C CYS A 325 -22.23 2.31 8.48
N CYS A 326 -21.18 2.85 9.10
CA CYS A 326 -20.94 4.28 9.18
C CYS A 326 -19.45 4.62 8.97
N ARG A 327 -19.18 5.85 8.55
CA ARG A 327 -17.81 6.35 8.44
C ARG A 327 -17.27 6.71 9.83
N LEU A 328 -16.05 6.31 10.13
CA LEU A 328 -15.33 6.71 11.35
C LEU A 328 -13.81 6.74 11.10
N ASP A 329 -13.18 7.89 11.36
CA ASP A 329 -11.73 8.01 11.51
C ASP A 329 -11.35 8.08 13.00
N VAL A 330 -10.75 7.01 13.51
CA VAL A 330 -10.30 6.89 14.91
C VAL A 330 -9.19 7.87 15.29
N LEU A 331 -8.57 8.54 14.32
CA LEU A 331 -7.59 9.58 14.58
C LEU A 331 -8.17 10.99 14.53
N ASN A 332 -9.35 11.19 13.92
CA ASN A 332 -10.00 12.49 13.85
C ASN A 332 -10.65 12.85 15.21
N PRO A 333 -10.16 13.84 15.96
CA PRO A 333 -10.70 14.17 17.28
C PRO A 333 -12.12 14.76 17.23
N ASP A 334 -12.55 15.28 16.08
CA ASP A 334 -13.86 15.89 15.91
C ASP A 334 -14.97 14.88 15.62
N GLU A 335 -14.61 13.63 15.29
CA GLU A 335 -15.57 12.55 15.08
C GLU A 335 -15.91 11.85 16.40
N ASP A 336 -17.18 11.94 16.80
CA ASP A 336 -17.68 11.36 18.05
C ASP A 336 -18.40 10.01 17.81
N PRO A 337 -17.81 8.86 18.17
CA PRO A 337 -18.46 7.56 18.06
C PRO A 337 -19.71 7.44 18.95
N ALA A 338 -19.87 8.31 19.95
CA ALA A 338 -21.09 8.38 20.76
C ALA A 338 -22.32 8.72 19.90
N GLU A 339 -22.15 9.47 18.81
CA GLU A 339 -23.28 9.82 17.93
C GLU A 339 -23.95 8.57 17.34
N ILE A 340 -23.15 7.54 17.04
CA ILE A 340 -23.59 6.24 16.54
C ILE A 340 -24.33 5.47 17.65
N ALA A 341 -23.92 5.64 18.91
CA ALA A 341 -24.43 4.90 20.06
C ALA A 341 -25.67 5.53 20.74
N ARG A 342 -25.97 6.82 20.48
CA ARG A 342 -27.02 7.60 21.20
C ARG A 342 -28.42 6.96 21.17
N ALA A 343 -28.80 6.32 20.07
CA ALA A 343 -30.11 5.67 19.94
C ALA A 343 -30.12 4.24 20.49
N ASN A 344 -28.98 3.55 20.51
CA ASN A 344 -28.88 2.16 20.92
C ASN A 344 -27.45 1.84 21.41
N PRO A 345 -27.17 1.95 22.73
CA PRO A 345 -25.82 1.84 23.25
C PRO A 345 -25.17 0.49 22.96
N PHE A 346 -23.90 0.50 22.55
CA PHE A 346 -23.16 -0.72 22.27
C PHE A 346 -22.79 -1.46 23.56
N THR A 347 -22.86 -2.79 23.49
CA THR A 347 -22.44 -3.69 24.57
C THR A 347 -21.02 -4.19 24.37
N HIS A 348 -20.59 -4.28 23.10
CA HIS A 348 -19.30 -4.83 22.69
C HIS A 348 -18.63 -3.90 21.67
N LEU A 349 -17.32 -3.72 21.80
CA LEU A 349 -16.46 -3.02 20.86
C LEU A 349 -15.44 -4.00 20.30
N TYR A 350 -15.31 -4.06 18.98
CA TYR A 350 -14.27 -4.81 18.28
C TYR A 350 -13.35 -3.84 17.54
N TYR A 351 -12.13 -3.65 18.03
CA TYR A 351 -11.22 -2.61 17.55
C TYR A 351 -10.20 -3.13 16.54
N PHE A 352 -10.53 -3.17 15.24
CA PHE A 352 -9.61 -3.66 14.19
C PHE A 352 -8.92 -2.55 13.38
N ALA A 353 -9.02 -1.28 13.80
CA ALA A 353 -8.30 -0.19 13.15
C ALA A 353 -6.78 -0.42 13.21
N THR A 354 -6.15 -0.52 12.04
CA THR A 354 -4.71 -0.69 11.92
C THR A 354 -4.20 -0.04 10.63
N PRO A 355 -3.06 0.68 10.68
CA PRO A 355 -2.33 1.05 9.47
C PRO A 355 -1.66 -0.20 8.86
N LEU A 356 -0.87 -0.04 7.79
CA LEU A 356 -0.17 -1.15 7.13
C LEU A 356 0.88 -1.76 8.08
N CYS A 357 0.71 -3.03 8.44
CA CYS A 357 1.56 -3.69 9.44
C CYS A 357 3.00 -3.94 8.95
N TYR A 358 3.18 -4.32 7.68
CA TYR A 358 4.48 -4.71 7.10
C TYR A 358 5.20 -3.53 6.41
N SER A 359 5.19 -2.37 7.06
CA SER A 359 5.72 -1.11 6.52
C SER A 359 7.17 -0.82 6.93
N GLY A 360 7.70 -1.50 7.95
CA GLY A 360 9.05 -1.29 8.48
C GLY A 360 10.17 -1.78 7.55
N ALA A 361 11.40 -1.33 7.84
CA ALA A 361 12.59 -1.65 7.08
C ALA A 361 13.56 -2.54 7.85
N LYS A 362 14.21 -3.48 7.14
CA LYS A 362 15.16 -4.40 7.77
C LYS A 362 16.31 -3.61 8.39
N GLY A 363 16.49 -3.75 9.70
CA GLY A 363 17.60 -3.13 10.44
C GLY A 363 17.49 -1.60 10.60
N VAL A 364 16.33 -1.01 10.31
CA VAL A 364 16.09 0.43 10.48
C VAL A 364 14.83 0.60 11.33
N PHE A 365 14.93 1.40 12.40
CA PHE A 365 13.79 1.77 13.23
C PHE A 365 13.34 3.19 12.89
N SER A 366 12.08 3.36 12.50
CA SER A 366 11.48 4.65 12.16
C SER A 366 10.63 5.18 13.31
N ALA A 367 11.06 6.29 13.91
CA ALA A 367 10.29 6.98 14.96
C ALA A 367 8.90 7.43 14.45
N ASP A 368 8.82 7.92 13.21
CA ASP A 368 7.57 8.33 12.58
C ASP A 368 6.60 7.16 12.41
N LEU A 369 7.10 5.99 11.97
CA LEU A 369 6.28 4.80 11.81
C LEU A 369 5.81 4.26 13.16
N PHE A 370 6.68 4.27 14.18
CA PHE A 370 6.29 3.90 15.54
C PHE A 370 5.20 4.83 16.09
N LYS A 371 5.34 6.15 15.88
CA LYS A 371 4.32 7.13 16.24
C LYS A 371 2.99 6.82 15.53
N GLU A 372 3.03 6.54 14.23
CA GLU A 372 1.84 6.19 13.45
C GLU A 372 1.12 4.96 14.05
N PHE A 373 1.86 3.89 14.41
CA PHE A 373 1.25 2.75 15.08
C PHE A 373 0.66 3.12 16.46
N CYS A 374 1.36 3.92 17.26
CA CYS A 374 0.88 4.39 18.55
C CYS A 374 -0.38 5.26 18.43
N ASP A 375 -0.47 6.10 17.41
CA ASP A 375 -1.65 6.93 17.16
C ASP A 375 -2.91 6.05 17.02
N TYR A 376 -2.82 4.91 16.31
CA TYR A 376 -3.95 3.97 16.17
C TYR A 376 -4.16 3.05 17.38
N TYR A 377 -3.10 2.45 17.92
CA TYR A 377 -3.20 1.40 18.94
C TYR A 377 -3.36 1.93 20.37
N ILE A 378 -2.99 3.18 20.60
CA ILE A 378 -2.98 3.80 21.92
C ILE A 378 -3.95 4.98 21.92
N THR A 379 -3.62 6.05 21.19
CA THR A 379 -4.37 7.32 21.26
C THR A 379 -5.80 7.16 20.76
N GLY A 380 -5.97 6.64 19.54
CA GLY A 380 -7.28 6.40 18.93
C GLY A 380 -8.09 5.38 19.73
N PHE A 381 -7.46 4.28 20.15
CA PHE A 381 -8.12 3.26 20.96
C PHE A 381 -8.63 3.82 22.30
N ALA A 382 -7.78 4.51 23.06
CA ALA A 382 -8.14 5.10 24.34
C ALA A 382 -9.32 6.07 24.21
N ARG A 383 -9.27 6.97 23.20
CA ARG A 383 -10.33 7.94 22.95
C ARG A 383 -11.69 7.27 22.71
N ILE A 384 -11.72 6.29 21.79
CA ILE A 384 -12.94 5.53 21.47
C ILE A 384 -13.48 4.82 22.72
N VAL A 385 -12.60 4.15 23.48
CA VAL A 385 -13.01 3.42 24.68
C VAL A 385 -13.59 4.38 25.71
N THR A 386 -12.92 5.49 26.02
CA THR A 386 -13.42 6.48 26.99
C THR A 386 -14.79 7.04 26.59
N GLN A 387 -14.99 7.37 25.32
CA GLN A 387 -16.28 7.90 24.82
C GLN A 387 -17.40 6.86 24.97
N LEU A 388 -17.17 5.61 24.55
CA LEU A 388 -18.19 4.57 24.58
C LEU A 388 -18.42 3.97 25.98
N TRP A 389 -17.40 3.97 26.84
CA TRP A 389 -17.50 3.52 28.23
C TRP A 389 -18.57 4.29 29.00
N SER A 390 -18.60 5.61 28.80
CA SER A 390 -19.59 6.51 29.41
C SER A 390 -21.05 6.19 29.02
N LEU A 391 -21.23 5.42 27.93
CA LEU A 391 -22.53 5.03 27.40
C LEU A 391 -22.93 3.59 27.75
N GLY A 392 -22.16 2.92 28.61
CA GLY A 392 -22.48 1.57 29.07
C GLY A 392 -21.78 0.44 28.30
N LEU A 393 -20.80 0.75 27.44
CA LEU A 393 -19.92 -0.28 26.87
C LEU A 393 -19.16 -0.97 28.01
N ARG A 394 -19.05 -2.30 27.97
CA ARG A 394 -18.30 -3.08 28.98
C ARG A 394 -17.28 -4.06 28.41
N ASN A 395 -17.56 -4.59 27.22
CA ASN A 395 -16.78 -5.66 26.61
C ASN A 395 -16.00 -5.13 25.40
N ILE A 396 -14.67 -5.28 25.42
CA ILE A 396 -13.80 -4.77 24.36
C ILE A 396 -12.91 -5.90 23.84
N PHE A 397 -12.84 -6.03 22.52
CA PHE A 397 -11.95 -6.94 21.81
C PHE A 397 -10.81 -6.11 21.18
N TYR A 398 -9.60 -6.32 21.68
CA TYR A 398 -8.39 -5.62 21.23
C TYR A 398 -7.41 -6.61 20.55
N PRO A 399 -7.29 -6.61 19.21
CA PRO A 399 -6.40 -7.52 18.51
C PRO A 399 -4.93 -7.16 18.75
N SER A 400 -4.20 -8.07 19.39
CA SER A 400 -2.73 -8.03 19.49
C SER A 400 -2.10 -8.96 18.43
N SER A 401 -0.79 -9.20 18.49
CA SER A 401 -0.07 -9.99 17.48
C SER A 401 1.04 -10.87 18.06
N THR A 402 1.28 -12.04 17.44
CA THR A 402 2.44 -12.89 17.76
C THR A 402 3.77 -12.27 17.35
N ALA A 403 3.77 -11.24 16.48
CA ALA A 403 4.97 -10.49 16.10
C ALA A 403 5.70 -9.86 17.31
N ILE A 404 4.99 -9.67 18.42
CA ILE A 404 5.53 -9.29 19.73
C ILE A 404 6.62 -10.26 20.19
N ASN A 405 6.38 -11.55 20.03
CA ASN A 405 7.28 -12.61 20.47
C ASN A 405 8.26 -12.99 19.36
N GLU A 406 7.79 -13.03 18.12
CA GLU A 406 8.59 -13.45 16.96
C GLU A 406 9.62 -12.40 16.52
N LEU A 407 9.32 -11.11 16.75
CA LEU A 407 10.08 -9.93 16.29
C LEU A 407 10.67 -10.09 14.87
N PRO A 408 9.83 -10.15 13.83
CA PRO A 408 10.33 -10.12 12.45
C PRO A 408 11.22 -8.90 12.21
N ILE A 409 12.27 -9.08 11.40
CA ILE A 409 13.35 -8.11 11.17
C ILE A 409 12.92 -6.72 10.67
N ASN A 410 11.66 -6.58 10.23
CA ASN A 410 11.07 -5.37 9.65
C ASN A 410 9.76 -4.94 10.36
N MET A 411 9.53 -5.40 11.59
CA MET A 411 8.30 -5.12 12.35
C MET A 411 8.58 -4.62 13.77
N GLY A 412 9.77 -4.04 14.03
CA GLY A 412 10.15 -3.58 15.36
C GLY A 412 9.20 -2.50 15.91
N GLU A 413 8.83 -1.54 15.08
CA GLU A 413 7.90 -0.46 15.40
C GLU A 413 6.50 -1.00 15.71
N PHE A 414 6.00 -1.89 14.84
CA PHE A 414 4.69 -2.54 14.99
C PHE A 414 4.62 -3.36 16.28
N ALA A 415 5.63 -4.20 16.53
CA ALA A 415 5.71 -5.02 17.74
C ALA A 415 5.72 -4.12 18.97
N ALA A 416 6.63 -3.14 19.04
CA ALA A 416 6.73 -2.22 20.17
C ALA A 416 5.39 -1.51 20.48
N ALA A 417 4.71 -1.01 19.45
CA ALA A 417 3.42 -0.34 19.61
C ALA A 417 2.32 -1.30 20.08
N LYS A 418 2.35 -2.58 19.67
CA LYS A 418 1.41 -3.60 20.17
C LYS A 418 1.65 -3.96 21.64
N ILE A 419 2.90 -4.06 22.11
CA ILE A 419 3.20 -4.18 23.57
C ILE A 419 2.64 -2.98 24.33
N ALA A 420 2.87 -1.77 23.81
CA ALA A 420 2.40 -0.55 24.45
C ALA A 420 0.86 -0.54 24.54
N GLY A 421 0.16 -0.96 23.48
CA GLY A 421 -1.29 -1.14 23.50
C GLY A 421 -1.78 -2.21 24.49
N GLU A 422 -1.12 -3.36 24.61
CA GLU A 422 -1.44 -4.36 25.66
C GLU A 422 -1.27 -3.79 27.08
N THR A 423 -0.27 -2.91 27.25
CA THR A 423 -0.03 -2.23 28.52
C THR A 423 -1.12 -1.20 28.82
N LEU A 424 -1.55 -0.43 27.82
CA LEU A 424 -2.71 0.45 27.94
C LEU A 424 -3.99 -0.34 28.32
N CYS A 425 -4.24 -1.48 27.69
CA CYS A 425 -5.41 -2.31 28.02
C CYS A 425 -5.44 -2.69 29.50
N ARG A 426 -4.30 -3.17 30.04
CA ARG A 426 -4.18 -3.48 31.47
C ARG A 426 -4.36 -2.26 32.37
N PHE A 427 -3.84 -1.11 31.95
CA PHE A 427 -4.05 0.14 32.67
C PHE A 427 -5.54 0.49 32.75
N LEU A 428 -6.29 0.39 31.65
CA LEU A 428 -7.72 0.69 31.63
C LEU A 428 -8.52 -0.26 32.54
N GLU A 429 -8.29 -1.57 32.46
CA GLU A 429 -8.95 -2.56 33.33
C GLU A 429 -8.65 -2.33 34.82
N ASN A 430 -7.42 -1.94 35.16
CA ASN A 430 -7.06 -1.64 36.55
C ASN A 430 -7.79 -0.40 37.10
N ASN A 431 -8.15 0.55 36.24
CA ASN A 431 -8.90 1.75 36.64
C ASN A 431 -10.41 1.50 36.65
N GLU A 432 -10.90 0.56 35.84
CA GLU A 432 -12.32 0.28 35.64
C GLU A 432 -12.60 -1.22 35.80
N PRO A 433 -12.88 -1.72 37.02
CA PRO A 433 -13.00 -3.17 37.28
C PRO A 433 -14.13 -3.88 36.51
N GLU A 434 -15.14 -3.14 36.05
CA GLU A 434 -16.22 -3.67 35.20
C GLU A 434 -15.80 -3.83 33.72
N MET A 435 -14.62 -3.30 33.34
CA MET A 435 -14.15 -3.30 31.96
C MET A 435 -13.44 -4.62 31.65
N ILE A 436 -13.85 -5.26 30.55
CA ILE A 436 -13.27 -6.51 30.09
C ILE A 436 -12.62 -6.28 28.74
N ILE A 437 -11.29 -6.37 28.66
CA ILE A 437 -10.56 -6.23 27.40
C ILE A 437 -9.92 -7.55 27.00
N TYR A 438 -10.61 -8.29 26.13
CA TYR A 438 -10.06 -9.51 25.52
C TYR A 438 -9.03 -9.16 24.45
N ARG A 439 -7.79 -9.62 24.64
CA ARG A 439 -6.63 -9.18 23.84
C ARG A 439 -5.83 -10.34 23.22
N PRO A 440 -6.39 -11.06 22.24
CA PRO A 440 -5.71 -12.20 21.64
C PRO A 440 -4.52 -11.76 20.80
N ARG A 441 -3.43 -12.53 20.83
CA ARG A 441 -2.27 -12.31 19.95
C ARG A 441 -2.45 -13.11 18.67
N PHE A 442 -2.79 -12.42 17.59
CA PHE A 442 -3.03 -13.07 16.30
C PHE A 442 -1.73 -13.41 15.57
N PRO A 443 -1.63 -14.63 15.00
CA PRO A 443 -0.59 -14.97 14.03
C PRO A 443 -0.86 -14.28 12.68
N ARG A 444 -0.08 -14.62 11.66
CA ARG A 444 -0.35 -14.19 10.28
C ARG A 444 -1.66 -14.80 9.76
N ILE A 445 -2.62 -13.97 9.38
CA ILE A 445 -3.96 -14.36 8.92
C ILE A 445 -4.19 -13.84 7.50
N ALA A 446 -4.88 -14.61 6.64
CA ALA A 446 -5.13 -14.25 5.25
C ALA A 446 -6.02 -12.99 5.11
N THR A 447 -5.39 -11.86 4.79
CA THR A 447 -6.03 -10.54 4.59
C THR A 447 -5.21 -9.74 3.57
N ASP A 448 -5.71 -8.59 3.10
CA ASP A 448 -4.92 -7.66 2.26
C ASP A 448 -3.56 -7.31 2.90
N GLN A 449 -3.49 -7.24 4.23
CA GLN A 449 -2.27 -6.91 4.98
C GLN A 449 -1.18 -7.99 4.87
N THR A 450 -1.56 -9.23 4.54
CA THR A 450 -0.67 -10.40 4.50
C THR A 450 -0.61 -11.04 3.12
N ALA A 451 -1.20 -10.42 2.10
CA ALA A 451 -1.26 -10.93 0.73
C ALA A 451 0.12 -11.07 0.04
N VAL A 452 1.23 -10.78 0.72
CA VAL A 452 2.60 -10.87 0.18
C VAL A 452 3.06 -12.34 0.02
N LEU A 453 3.61 -12.66 -1.16
CA LEU A 453 4.17 -13.98 -1.51
C LEU A 453 5.52 -14.26 -0.82
N PRO A 454 5.87 -15.51 -0.44
CA PRO A 454 5.05 -16.71 -0.30
C PRO A 454 5.01 -17.17 1.18
N VAL A 455 4.41 -16.37 2.05
CA VAL A 455 4.31 -16.73 3.49
C VAL A 455 2.90 -17.23 3.79
N ALA A 456 2.82 -18.48 4.28
CA ALA A 456 1.55 -19.11 4.65
C ALA A 456 0.81 -18.25 5.68
N SER A 457 -0.51 -18.13 5.48
CA SER A 457 -1.40 -17.37 6.37
C SER A 457 -2.55 -18.29 6.79
N LEU A 458 -2.99 -18.17 8.04
CA LEU A 458 -4.10 -18.95 8.55
C LEU A 458 -5.44 -18.44 8.01
N ASP A 459 -6.41 -19.34 7.95
CA ASP A 459 -7.80 -19.00 7.64
C ASP A 459 -8.40 -18.10 8.73
N PRO A 460 -8.87 -16.88 8.39
CA PRO A 460 -9.49 -15.98 9.35
C PRO A 460 -10.75 -16.57 9.99
N VAL A 461 -11.53 -17.38 9.28
CA VAL A 461 -12.85 -17.83 9.77
C VAL A 461 -12.71 -18.72 10.99
N ARG A 462 -11.94 -19.80 10.88
CA ARG A 462 -11.74 -20.75 11.98
C ARG A 462 -11.18 -20.07 13.23
N LEU A 463 -10.17 -19.22 13.03
CA LEU A 463 -9.49 -18.54 14.11
C LEU A 463 -10.42 -17.53 14.81
N MET A 464 -11.22 -16.78 14.05
CA MET A 464 -12.16 -15.82 14.64
C MET A 464 -13.26 -16.52 15.44
N ILE A 465 -13.79 -17.66 14.99
CA ILE A 465 -14.80 -18.42 15.76
C ILE A 465 -14.27 -18.77 17.16
N GLU A 466 -13.04 -19.26 17.26
CA GLU A 466 -12.41 -19.63 18.53
C GLU A 466 -12.28 -18.43 19.48
N HIS A 467 -11.81 -17.29 18.96
CA HIS A 467 -11.62 -16.08 19.76
C HIS A 467 -12.95 -15.40 20.13
N LEU A 468 -13.96 -15.44 19.26
CA LEU A 468 -15.30 -14.89 19.56
C LEU A 468 -15.99 -15.70 20.66
N ARG A 469 -15.87 -17.03 20.64
CA ARG A 469 -16.36 -17.90 21.72
C ARG A 469 -15.65 -17.64 23.04
N SER A 470 -14.31 -17.60 23.01
CA SER A 470 -13.50 -17.30 24.19
C SER A 470 -13.85 -15.94 24.81
N PHE A 471 -14.06 -14.92 23.96
CA PHE A 471 -14.45 -13.60 24.42
C PHE A 471 -15.84 -13.59 25.04
N ARG A 472 -16.83 -14.23 24.38
CA ARG A 472 -18.19 -14.37 24.91
C ARG A 472 -18.18 -15.02 26.30
N ASP A 473 -17.44 -16.11 26.46
CA ASP A 473 -17.39 -16.86 27.71
C ASP A 473 -16.75 -16.03 28.84
N ALA A 474 -15.69 -15.27 28.54
CA ALA A 474 -15.10 -14.32 29.48
C ALA A 474 -16.09 -13.22 29.92
N SER A 475 -16.84 -12.65 28.97
CA SER A 475 -17.87 -11.65 29.24
C SER A 475 -19.01 -12.18 30.12
N MET A 476 -19.40 -13.45 29.94
CA MET A 476 -20.44 -14.09 30.75
C MET A 476 -19.98 -14.40 32.18
N MET A 477 -18.72 -14.80 32.39
CA MET A 477 -18.20 -15.10 33.72
C MET A 477 -18.13 -13.87 34.61
N ALA A 478 -17.65 -12.75 34.08
CA ALA A 478 -17.55 -11.48 34.81
C ALA A 478 -18.92 -10.89 35.18
N GLY A 479 -19.94 -11.08 34.32
CA GLY A 479 -21.31 -10.65 34.63
C GLY A 479 -21.94 -11.40 35.80
N ARG A 480 -21.51 -12.65 36.07
CA ARG A 480 -22.02 -13.45 37.21
C ARG A 480 -21.39 -13.03 38.54
N SER A 481 -20.09 -12.72 38.57
CA SER A 481 -19.39 -12.29 39.79
C SER A 481 -19.86 -10.93 40.32
N ALA A 482 -20.45 -10.08 39.49
CA ALA A 482 -21.02 -8.80 39.91
C ALA A 482 -22.46 -8.91 40.48
N SER A 483 -23.11 -10.07 40.32
CA SER A 483 -24.53 -10.27 40.66
C SER A 483 -24.79 -11.10 41.92
N GLU A 484 -23.74 -11.62 42.56
CA GLU A 484 -23.84 -12.27 43.87
C GLU A 484 -23.55 -11.25 44.99
N PRO A 485 -24.56 -10.83 45.78
CA PRO A 485 -24.29 -10.08 47.01
C PRO A 485 -23.66 -11.04 48.04
N VAL A 486 -22.57 -10.60 48.66
CA VAL A 486 -21.95 -11.25 49.82
C VAL A 486 -22.91 -11.31 51.01
#